data_AF-A0A935R9U1-F1
#
_entry.id   AF-A0A935R9U1-F1
#
_cell.length_a   1.000
_cell.length_b   1.000
_cell.length_c   1.000
_cell.angle_alpha   90.00
_cell.angle_beta   90.00
_cell.angle_gamma   90.00
#
_symmetry.space_group_name_H-M   'P 1'
#
loop_
_entity.id
_entity.type
_entity.pdbx_description
1 polymer ?
#
loop_
_entity_poly.entity_id
_entity_poly.type
_entity_poly.pdbx_seq_one_letter_code
_entity_poly.pdbx_strand_id
1 'polypeptide(L)' 'MKAVILAGEDTLWKKEPMQHLATNGQLAAFRHDGFWQPMDTLRDKNHLEELWAGGQAPWKLWP' A
#
# COMPACT_ATOMS: atom_id res chain seq x y z
N MET A 1 -19.25 22.94 -3.42
CA MET A 1 -19.62 21.51 -3.46
C MET A 1 -18.40 20.72 -3.93
N LYS A 2 -17.85 19.81 -3.12
CA LYS A 2 -16.83 18.85 -3.57
C LYS A 2 -17.57 17.67 -4.21
N ALA A 3 -17.42 17.49 -5.52
CA ALA A 3 -17.94 16.32 -6.20
C ALA A 3 -17.19 15.09 -5.67
N VAL A 4 -17.93 14.17 -5.05
CA VAL A 4 -17.44 12.82 -4.78
C VAL A 4 -17.54 12.09 -6.12
N ILE A 5 -16.39 11.81 -6.74
CA ILE A 5 -16.34 11.02 -7.98
C ILE A 5 -16.41 9.56 -7.54
N LEU A 6 -17.64 9.02 -7.45
CA LEU A 6 -17.88 7.60 -7.25
C LEU A 6 -17.61 6.90 -8.59
N ALA A 7 -16.37 6.44 -8.77
CA ALA A 7 -16.04 5.52 -9.84
C ALA A 7 -16.90 4.26 -9.66
N GLY A 8 -17.60 3.81 -10.71
CA GLY A 8 -18.50 2.66 -10.65
C GLY A 8 -17.77 1.37 -10.26
N GLU A 9 -18.54 0.37 -9.81
CA GLU A 9 -18.07 -0.92 -9.24
C GLU A 9 -16.93 -1.60 -10.03
N ASP A 10 -16.87 -1.42 -11.36
CA ASP A 10 -15.85 -2.02 -12.25
C ASP A 10 -14.58 -1.16 -12.46
N THR A 11 -14.43 -0.04 -11.76
CA THR A 11 -13.29 0.86 -11.99
C THR A 11 -12.02 0.38 -11.29
N LEU A 12 -10.95 0.18 -12.05
CA LEU A 12 -9.62 -0.05 -11.48
C LEU A 12 -9.15 1.17 -10.67
N TRP A 13 -9.24 1.06 -9.34
CA TRP A 13 -8.85 2.12 -8.39
C TRP A 13 -7.49 2.76 -8.69
N LYS A 14 -6.51 1.94 -9.06
CA LYS A 14 -5.11 2.35 -9.29
C LYS A 14 -4.90 3.21 -10.54
N LYS A 15 -5.90 3.32 -11.43
CA LYS A 15 -5.79 4.08 -12.69
C LYS A 15 -6.54 5.40 -12.61
N GLU A 16 -7.78 5.44 -13.10
CA GLU A 16 -8.53 6.68 -13.31
C GLU A 16 -8.78 7.44 -12.00
N PRO A 17 -9.17 6.80 -10.88
CA PRO A 17 -9.42 7.54 -9.64
C PRO A 17 -8.17 8.21 -9.08
N MET A 18 -7.04 7.50 -9.03
CA MET A 18 -5.77 8.07 -8.53
C MET A 18 -5.23 9.18 -9.44
N GLN A 19 -5.36 9.02 -10.76
CA GLN A 19 -4.95 10.05 -11.73
C GLN A 19 -5.77 11.33 -11.57
N HIS A 20 -7.09 11.22 -11.40
CA HIS A 20 -7.95 12.37 -11.15
C HIS A 20 -7.61 13.07 -9.84
N LEU A 21 -7.42 12.31 -8.75
CA LEU A 21 -7.04 12.89 -7.46
C LEU A 21 -5.68 13.60 -7.52
N ALA A 22 -4.70 13.03 -8.23
CA ALA A 22 -3.40 13.67 -8.45
C ALA A 22 -3.52 14.96 -9.26
N THR A 23 -4.25 14.92 -10.37
CA THR A 23 -4.45 16.08 -11.27
C THR A 23 -5.17 17.23 -10.57
N ASN A 24 -6.13 16.90 -9.70
CA ASN A 24 -6.92 17.88 -8.95
C ASN A 24 -6.22 18.38 -7.67
N GLY A 25 -4.98 17.96 -7.39
CA GLY A 25 -4.26 18.34 -6.17
C GLY A 25 -4.89 17.76 -4.88
N GLN A 26 -5.66 16.68 -5.02
CA GLN A 26 -6.36 16.00 -3.92
C GLN A 26 -5.62 14.74 -3.45
N LEU A 27 -4.47 14.41 -4.05
CA LEU A 27 -3.59 13.32 -3.66
C LEU A 27 -2.24 13.88 -3.20
N ALA A 28 -1.78 13.46 -2.02
CA ALA A 28 -0.44 13.73 -1.50
C ALA A 28 0.30 12.41 -1.29
N ALA A 29 1.63 12.43 -1.45
CA ALA A 29 2.50 11.30 -1.15
C ALA A 29 3.12 11.46 0.24
N PHE A 30 3.08 10.40 1.03
CA PHE A 30 3.83 10.31 2.28
C PHE A 30 5.09 9.47 2.05
N ARG A 31 6.24 9.98 2.46
CA ARG A 31 7.51 9.26 2.40
C ARG A 31 7.64 8.38 3.64
N HIS A 32 7.61 7.07 3.46
CA HIS A 32 7.89 6.10 4.51
C HIS A 32 9.36 5.69 4.45
N ASP A 33 10.14 6.04 5.47
CA ASP A 33 11.57 5.72 5.56
C ASP A 33 11.85 4.40 6.31
N GLY A 34 10.81 3.74 6.82
CA GLY A 34 10.92 2.49 7.55
C GLY A 34 10.82 1.25 6.66
N PHE A 35 10.77 0.08 7.31
CA PHE A 35 10.62 -1.19 6.61
C PHE A 35 9.27 -1.28 5.89
N TRP A 36 9.30 -1.71 4.63
CA TRP A 36 8.12 -2.09 3.85
C TRP A 36 8.53 -3.17 2.83
N GLN A 37 7.80 -4.28 2.80
CA GLN A 37 7.99 -5.36 1.84
C GLN A 37 6.65 -6.01 1.48
N PRO A 38 6.32 -6.15 0.18
CA PRO A 38 5.16 -6.92 -0.26
C PRO A 38 5.45 -8.43 -0.23
N MET A 39 4.39 -9.23 -0.40
CA MET A 39 4.47 -10.69 -0.48
C MET A 39 3.83 -11.17 -1.80
N ASP A 40 4.52 -10.92 -2.91
CA ASP A 40 3.97 -11.22 -4.23
C ASP A 40 4.41 -12.59 -4.76
N THR A 41 5.55 -13.09 -4.26
CA THR A 41 6.14 -14.38 -4.67
C THR A 41 6.33 -15.34 -3.50
N LEU A 42 6.54 -16.62 -3.81
CA LEU A 42 6.91 -17.61 -2.79
C LEU A 42 8.21 -17.25 -2.07
N ARG A 43 9.16 -16.60 -2.76
CA ARG A 43 10.40 -16.12 -2.14
C ARG A 43 10.12 -15.05 -1.09
N ASP A 44 9.25 -14.08 -1.39
CA ASP A 44 8.89 -13.03 -0.44
C ASP A 44 8.23 -13.63 0.80
N LYS A 45 7.35 -14.61 0.61
CA LYS A 45 6.73 -15.35 1.72
C LYS A 45 7.80 -15.99 2.61
N ASN A 46 8.70 -16.78 2.03
CA ASN A 46 9.73 -17.47 2.80
C ASN A 46 10.61 -16.48 3.58
N HIS A 47 10.98 -15.36 2.95
CA HIS A 47 11.76 -14.31 3.61
C HIS A 47 11.01 -13.67 4.78
N LEU A 48 9.74 -13.32 4.60
CA LEU A 48 8.92 -12.73 5.66
C LEU A 48 8.68 -13.72 6.81
N GLU A 49 8.52 -15.01 6.50
CA GLU A 49 8.41 -16.08 7.50
C GLU A 49 9.71 -16.28 8.29
N GLU A 50 10.88 -16.20 7.65
CA GLU A 50 12.18 -16.24 8.34
C GLU A 50 12.34 -15.08 9.32
N LEU A 51 12.00 -13.85 8.90
CA LEU A 51 12.01 -12.68 9.78
C LEU A 51 11.06 -12.85 10.97
N TRP A 52 9.88 -13.41 10.74
CA TRP A 52 8.91 -13.68 11.80
C TRP A 52 9.40 -14.75 12.78
N ALA A 53 9.82 -15.91 12.27
CA ALA A 53 10.30 -17.02 13.08
C ALA A 53 11.57 -16.68 13.87
N GLY A 54 12.44 -15.84 13.29
CA GLY A 54 13.64 -15.32 13.95
C GLY A 54 13.40 -14.21 14.97
N GLY A 55 12.15 -13.74 15.13
CA GLY A 55 11.82 -12.63 16.04
C GLY A 55 12.34 -11.27 15.57
N GLN A 56 12.64 -11.13 14.28
CA GLN A 56 13.24 -9.95 13.66
C GLN A 56 12.26 -9.20 12.75
N ALA A 57 10.99 -9.60 12.70
CA ALA A 57 9.96 -8.96 11.89
C ALA A 57 9.78 -7.48 12.25
N PRO A 58 10.23 -6.52 11.42
CA PRO A 58 10.20 -5.09 11.76
C PRO A 58 8.78 -4.53 11.82
N TRP A 59 7.82 -5.22 11.22
CA TRP A 59 6.40 -4.89 11.28
C TRP A 59 5.70 -5.38 12.57
N LYS A 60 6.34 -6.27 13.36
CA LYS A 60 5.78 -6.73 14.65
C LYS A 60 6.11 -5.70 15.73
N LEU A 61 5.28 -4.67 15.85
CA LEU A 61 5.44 -3.59 16.83
C LEU A 61 4.71 -3.84 18.17
N TRP A 62 4.13 -5.03 18.33
CA TRP A 62 3.41 -5.44 19.54
C TRP A 62 4.19 -6.52 20.32
N PRO A 63 3.92 -6.65 21.64
CA PRO A 63 4.48 -7.73 22.48
C PRO A 63 4.22 -9.13 21.90
#